data_AF-A0A3D2UXT9-F1
#
_entry.id   AF-A0A3D2UXT9-F1
#
_cell.length_a   1.000
_cell.length_b   1.000
_cell.length_c   1.000
_cell.angle_alpha   90.00
_cell.angle_beta   90.00
_cell.angle_gamma   90.00
#
_symmetry.space_group_name_H-M   'P 1'
#
loop_
_entity.id
_entity.type
_entity.pdbx_description
1 polymer ?
#
loop_
_entity_poly.entity_id
_entity_poly.type
_entity_poly.pdbx_seq_one_letter_code
_entity_poly.pdbx_strand_id
1 'polypeptide(L)'
;MYASEKDWVFWQERFLLSPSSQTELSGTIQEPRIKEVRVTATLPDYPWIKVSQYRDRPVERCITCHDGIANVSPSHPTEFGCSVCHGGEPESVDKEQAHATLIYDPKAGTGKRNPSSLSVVEQSCGQLYCHAGHADEDRNHVARVKKSMMNTMAGVISGLRYQWAGQSRKTARYGTLAIADEDASVPHNQGALDKLEKLPFFSPATIDILKKEQSVAISRHPADRILRQQCFQCHLDSPPAEGQYRSQGCAACHFDYSSNGLYEGNDPTISRTEPGHARFHKIRAIPSRSTCVQCHRSFDLQALGTADEPRENEIDEVFGPHHPHDFEEINDATRQEETPTAYDSEVTDTVTDQIEISSSVDPDKEAPLFVGKGRVMRDVHTARGMDCTDCHTQLDIMGDGNLYSKQHEAVEIRCETCHGDSRSYPSISQVTDPGDPAIRVSKHYKDGPNKVDDWMAVSVRNRKMTNVKVRDGHMVTIGKQSGKVHEIPLVKDFLAAHSIPQHQSRLECSACHARWVVRCPGCHQSIIGDPLQAPVLTSHSLDIGEPSLMIGPRGKVAPMLTQPERHLTILDEKGNPIPVLGRMGTQRGRYRQWAFTNPHGTSGSNL
;
A
#
# COMPACT_ATOMS: atom_id res chain seq x y z
N MET A 1 17.91 25.93 -23.65
CA MET A 1 18.19 26.82 -22.51
C MET A 1 17.30 26.36 -21.37
N TYR A 2 17.92 25.97 -20.27
CA TYR A 2 17.31 25.33 -19.11
C TYR A 2 16.61 26.37 -18.24
N ALA A 3 15.42 26.06 -17.74
CA ALA A 3 14.63 26.98 -16.92
C ALA A 3 14.95 26.77 -15.43
N SER A 4 15.38 27.85 -14.79
CA SER A 4 15.65 27.99 -13.36
C SER A 4 14.74 29.07 -12.78
N GLU A 5 14.06 28.81 -11.65
CA GLU A 5 13.38 29.73 -10.70
C GLU A 5 12.45 30.86 -11.23
N LYS A 6 12.27 31.03 -12.55
CA LYS A 6 11.42 32.06 -13.18
C LYS A 6 10.21 31.50 -13.94
N ASP A 7 9.88 30.23 -13.72
CA ASP A 7 8.96 29.47 -14.59
C ASP A 7 7.51 30.01 -14.61
N TRP A 8 6.93 30.40 -13.47
CA TRP A 8 5.54 30.87 -13.48
C TRP A 8 5.40 32.27 -14.13
N VAL A 9 6.38 33.16 -13.95
CA VAL A 9 6.43 34.47 -14.62
C VAL A 9 6.61 34.27 -16.12
N PHE A 10 7.46 33.33 -16.54
CA PHE A 10 7.62 32.96 -17.95
C PHE A 10 6.30 32.50 -18.59
N TRP A 11 5.51 31.67 -17.90
CA TRP A 11 4.20 31.23 -18.40
C TRP A 11 3.15 32.35 -18.37
N GLN A 12 3.14 33.21 -17.35
CA GLN A 12 2.25 34.38 -17.30
C GLN A 12 2.59 35.41 -18.39
N GLU A 13 3.85 35.78 -18.55
CA GLU A 13 4.32 36.72 -19.58
C GLU A 13 3.96 36.18 -20.97
N ARG A 14 4.22 34.89 -21.23
CA ARG A 14 3.90 34.27 -22.53
C ARG A 14 2.40 34.16 -22.81
N PHE A 15 1.57 33.97 -21.79
CA PHE A 15 0.11 33.83 -21.97
C PHE A 15 -0.60 35.18 -22.08
N LEU A 16 -0.13 36.21 -21.37
CA LEU A 16 -0.54 37.61 -21.57
C LEU A 16 -0.16 38.14 -22.97
N LEU A 17 0.77 37.48 -23.67
CA LEU A 17 1.26 37.83 -25.01
C LEU A 17 0.54 37.11 -26.20
N SER A 18 -0.59 36.42 -25.99
CA SER A 18 -1.36 35.78 -27.09
C SER A 18 -1.87 36.81 -28.14
N PRO A 19 -1.90 36.48 -29.45
CA PRO A 19 -1.56 37.39 -30.56
C PRO A 19 -2.65 38.37 -31.02
N SER A 20 -3.57 38.76 -30.15
CA SER A 20 -4.61 39.77 -30.47
C SER A 20 -4.24 41.19 -30.01
N SER A 21 -3.09 41.40 -29.38
CA SER A 21 -2.65 42.71 -28.84
C SER A 21 -1.36 43.25 -29.48
N GLN A 22 -1.01 42.81 -30.69
CA GLN A 22 -0.03 43.55 -31.51
C GLN A 22 -0.67 44.77 -32.17
N THR A 23 -1.14 45.71 -31.35
CA THR A 23 -1.24 47.11 -31.78
C THR A 23 -1.12 48.00 -30.55
N GLU A 24 -0.17 48.93 -30.64
CA GLU A 24 0.09 50.05 -29.73
C GLU A 24 0.99 49.78 -28.52
N LEU A 25 2.30 49.91 -28.80
CA LEU A 25 3.29 50.39 -27.85
C LEU A 25 2.86 51.79 -27.35
N SER A 26 2.28 51.84 -26.15
CA SER A 26 2.25 53.04 -25.33
C SER A 26 2.61 52.66 -23.90
N GLY A 27 3.55 53.39 -23.30
CA GLY A 27 4.21 53.11 -22.02
C GLY A 27 3.32 53.28 -20.79
N THR A 28 2.22 52.54 -20.75
CA THR A 28 1.35 52.36 -19.58
C THR A 28 1.50 50.91 -19.11
N ILE A 29 1.95 50.73 -17.87
CA ILE A 29 1.95 49.42 -17.20
C ILE A 29 0.49 48.95 -17.21
N GLN A 30 0.18 47.96 -18.04
CA GLN A 30 -1.16 47.41 -18.13
C GLN A 30 -1.43 46.68 -16.82
N GLU A 31 -2.37 47.18 -16.00
CA GLU A 31 -2.75 46.51 -14.75
C GLU A 31 -3.11 45.04 -15.05
N PRO A 32 -2.64 44.08 -14.23
CA PRO A 32 -2.91 42.66 -14.47
C PRO A 32 -4.42 42.45 -14.49
N ARG A 33 -4.91 41.86 -15.59
CA ARG A 33 -6.33 41.54 -15.74
C ARG A 33 -6.71 40.52 -14.68
N ILE A 34 -7.35 40.99 -13.60
CA ILE A 34 -7.84 40.13 -12.52
C ILE A 34 -8.86 39.15 -13.10
N LYS A 35 -8.62 37.86 -12.90
CA LYS A 35 -9.52 36.78 -13.29
C LYS A 35 -10.19 36.22 -12.06
N GLU A 36 -11.46 35.91 -12.19
CA GLU A 36 -12.30 35.45 -11.09
C GLU A 36 -13.06 34.18 -11.49
N VAL A 37 -13.12 33.23 -10.55
CA VAL A 37 -14.03 32.08 -10.59
C VAL A 37 -15.09 32.27 -9.53
N ARG A 38 -16.35 32.02 -9.88
CA ARG A 38 -17.42 31.96 -8.88
C ARG A 38 -17.51 30.55 -8.30
N VAL A 39 -17.43 30.44 -6.98
CA VAL A 39 -17.60 29.18 -6.26
C VAL A 39 -19.10 28.87 -6.19
N THR A 40 -19.58 28.10 -7.17
CA THR A 40 -21.03 27.84 -7.37
C THR A 40 -21.39 26.37 -7.24
N ALA A 41 -20.41 25.48 -7.04
CA ALA A 41 -20.67 24.08 -6.86
C ALA A 41 -21.58 23.81 -5.64
N THR A 42 -22.38 22.76 -5.76
CA THR A 42 -23.23 22.21 -4.71
C THR A 42 -22.91 20.73 -4.53
N LEU A 43 -23.04 20.23 -3.32
CA LEU A 43 -22.86 18.80 -3.05
C LEU A 43 -24.09 18.03 -3.55
N PRO A 44 -23.94 17.02 -4.44
CA PRO A 44 -25.09 16.31 -5.03
C PRO A 44 -26.03 15.70 -3.99
N ASP A 45 -25.47 15.14 -2.91
CA ASP A 45 -26.24 14.48 -1.85
C ASP A 45 -26.72 15.47 -0.76
N TYR A 46 -26.21 16.70 -0.77
CA TYR A 46 -26.55 17.76 0.18
C TYR A 46 -26.76 19.08 -0.58
N PRO A 47 -27.76 19.18 -1.47
CA PRO A 47 -27.90 20.29 -2.40
C PRO A 47 -28.15 21.65 -1.73
N TRP A 48 -28.57 21.65 -0.46
CA TRP A 48 -28.72 22.86 0.35
C TRP A 48 -27.40 23.42 0.90
N ILE A 49 -26.31 22.64 0.87
CA ILE A 49 -24.98 23.08 1.28
C ILE A 49 -24.25 23.66 0.08
N LYS A 50 -23.94 24.96 0.14
CA LYS A 50 -23.17 25.64 -0.92
C LYS A 50 -21.69 25.52 -0.61
N VAL A 51 -20.90 25.12 -1.60
CA VAL A 51 -19.45 24.92 -1.40
C VAL A 51 -18.74 26.23 -1.02
N SER A 52 -19.24 27.39 -1.46
CA SER A 52 -18.73 28.72 -1.07
C SER A 52 -18.78 28.98 0.45
N GLN A 53 -19.67 28.29 1.18
CA GLN A 53 -19.83 28.48 2.64
C GLN A 53 -18.67 27.91 3.46
N TYR A 54 -17.90 26.95 2.93
CA TYR A 54 -16.75 26.39 3.65
C TYR A 54 -15.62 27.40 3.88
N ARG A 55 -15.55 28.45 3.05
CA ARG A 55 -14.57 29.55 3.17
C ARG A 55 -15.21 30.92 3.35
N ASP A 56 -16.55 31.00 3.30
CA ASP A 56 -17.32 32.24 3.31
C ASP A 56 -16.87 33.23 2.21
N ARG A 57 -16.59 32.68 1.03
CA ARG A 57 -16.05 33.40 -0.14
C ARG A 57 -16.77 32.92 -1.40
N PRO A 58 -17.57 33.77 -2.06
CA PRO A 58 -18.29 33.38 -3.28
C PRO A 58 -17.43 33.46 -4.55
N VAL A 59 -16.26 34.09 -4.46
CA VAL A 59 -15.35 34.36 -5.58
C VAL A 59 -13.92 34.01 -5.20
N GLU A 60 -13.16 33.45 -6.14
CA GLU A 60 -11.73 33.25 -6.02
C GLU A 60 -10.98 33.86 -7.20
N ARG A 61 -9.80 34.41 -6.92
CA ARG A 61 -8.89 35.07 -7.85
C ARG A 61 -7.59 34.30 -8.06
N CYS A 62 -7.49 33.07 -7.54
CA CYS A 62 -6.30 32.22 -7.71
C CYS A 62 -5.92 32.06 -9.20
N ILE A 63 -6.91 31.97 -10.09
CA ILE A 63 -6.70 31.88 -11.54
C ILE A 63 -6.19 33.17 -12.20
N THR A 64 -6.11 34.28 -11.46
CA THR A 64 -5.36 35.46 -11.92
C THR A 64 -3.90 35.09 -12.12
N CYS A 65 -3.35 34.31 -11.18
CA CYS A 65 -1.97 33.87 -11.26
C CYS A 65 -1.79 32.43 -11.75
N HIS A 66 -2.77 31.56 -11.46
CA HIS A 66 -2.82 30.15 -11.87
C HIS A 66 -3.76 29.95 -13.07
N ASP A 67 -3.67 30.84 -14.05
CA ASP A 67 -4.48 30.77 -15.25
C ASP A 67 -4.15 29.53 -16.07
N GLY A 68 -5.19 28.81 -16.53
CA GLY A 68 -5.02 27.55 -17.25
C GLY A 68 -4.72 26.33 -16.36
N ILE A 69 -4.80 26.46 -15.04
CA ILE A 69 -4.71 25.31 -14.12
C ILE A 69 -5.70 24.21 -14.53
N ALA A 70 -5.24 22.97 -14.57
CA ALA A 70 -6.04 21.86 -15.02
C ALA A 70 -7.15 21.55 -14.01
N ASN A 71 -8.34 21.24 -14.52
CA ASN A 71 -9.44 20.75 -13.71
C ASN A 71 -9.07 19.39 -13.08
N VAL A 72 -9.18 19.30 -11.75
CA VAL A 72 -8.71 18.15 -10.98
C VAL A 72 -9.63 16.93 -11.10
N SER A 73 -10.96 17.12 -11.19
CA SER A 73 -11.90 16.02 -11.44
C SER A 73 -13.32 16.53 -11.77
N PRO A 74 -14.18 15.72 -12.41
CA PRO A 74 -15.58 16.08 -12.61
C PRO A 74 -16.37 16.32 -11.31
N SER A 75 -15.98 15.68 -10.20
CA SER A 75 -16.62 15.87 -8.90
C SER A 75 -16.11 17.11 -8.14
N HIS A 76 -14.97 17.66 -8.55
CA HIS A 76 -14.36 18.86 -7.98
C HIS A 76 -13.94 19.77 -9.14
N PRO A 77 -14.90 20.31 -9.90
CA PRO A 77 -14.61 21.17 -11.04
C PRO A 77 -14.08 22.53 -10.57
N THR A 78 -13.65 23.40 -11.49
CA THR A 78 -13.06 24.71 -11.12
C THR A 78 -14.03 25.57 -10.29
N GLU A 79 -15.32 25.51 -10.57
CA GLU A 79 -16.40 26.16 -9.80
C GLU A 79 -16.61 25.58 -8.38
N PHE A 80 -15.90 24.51 -8.02
CA PHE A 80 -15.81 24.01 -6.65
C PHE A 80 -14.93 24.90 -5.76
N GLY A 81 -14.01 25.68 -6.35
CA GLY A 81 -13.08 26.54 -5.62
C GLY A 81 -11.80 25.82 -5.19
N CYS A 82 -10.66 26.44 -5.49
CA CYS A 82 -9.33 26.00 -5.11
C CYS A 82 -9.11 26.10 -3.60
N SER A 83 -9.58 27.19 -2.97
CA SER A 83 -9.32 27.47 -1.56
C SER A 83 -10.08 26.55 -0.60
N VAL A 84 -11.15 25.90 -1.07
CA VAL A 84 -11.90 24.92 -0.28
C VAL A 84 -10.98 23.79 0.17
N CYS A 85 -10.13 23.29 -0.73
CA CYS A 85 -9.15 22.25 -0.42
C CYS A 85 -7.78 22.80 -0.04
N HIS A 86 -7.25 23.76 -0.79
CA HIS A 86 -5.88 24.25 -0.62
C HIS A 86 -5.73 25.33 0.44
N GLY A 87 -6.82 25.93 0.91
CA GLY A 87 -6.78 27.12 1.79
C GLY A 87 -6.33 28.37 1.03
N GLY A 88 -5.69 29.29 1.76
CA GLY A 88 -5.30 30.60 1.21
C GLY A 88 -6.38 31.67 1.36
N GLU A 89 -6.05 32.90 0.97
CA GLU A 89 -7.02 33.99 0.87
C GLU A 89 -7.47 34.11 -0.60
N PRO A 90 -8.64 33.56 -0.96
CA PRO A 90 -9.03 33.41 -2.37
C PRO A 90 -9.26 34.74 -3.09
N GLU A 91 -9.60 35.84 -2.41
CA GLU A 91 -9.87 37.12 -3.06
C GLU A 91 -8.62 38.03 -3.17
N SER A 92 -7.49 37.60 -2.61
CA SER A 92 -6.24 38.35 -2.72
C SER A 92 -5.52 38.02 -4.04
N VAL A 93 -4.95 39.06 -4.65
CA VAL A 93 -4.02 38.96 -5.79
C VAL A 93 -2.58 39.22 -5.36
N ASP A 94 -2.36 39.55 -4.09
CA ASP A 94 -1.03 39.62 -3.48
C ASP A 94 -0.56 38.21 -3.14
N LYS A 95 0.66 37.85 -3.56
CA LYS A 95 1.15 36.47 -3.46
C LYS A 95 1.28 36.02 -2.01
N GLU A 96 1.81 36.85 -1.15
CA GLU A 96 2.06 36.54 0.26
C GLU A 96 0.74 36.38 1.01
N GLN A 97 -0.21 37.29 0.78
CA GLN A 97 -1.54 37.23 1.37
C GLN A 97 -2.35 36.04 0.84
N ALA A 98 -2.38 35.82 -0.48
CA ALA A 98 -3.11 34.71 -1.10
C ALA A 98 -2.62 33.35 -0.57
N HIS A 99 -1.33 33.20 -0.27
CA HIS A 99 -0.74 31.95 0.22
C HIS A 99 -0.54 31.89 1.75
N ALA A 100 -1.02 32.88 2.51
CA ALA A 100 -0.78 32.99 3.95
C ALA A 100 -1.38 31.83 4.74
N THR A 101 -2.56 31.36 4.33
CA THR A 101 -3.38 30.37 5.04
C THR A 101 -3.54 29.06 4.24
N LEU A 102 -2.58 28.74 3.38
CA LEU A 102 -2.58 27.44 2.68
C LEU A 102 -2.59 26.28 3.68
N ILE A 103 -3.35 25.25 3.36
CA ILE A 103 -3.44 24.01 4.12
C ILE A 103 -2.41 23.04 3.57
N TYR A 104 -1.42 22.72 4.39
CA TYR A 104 -0.37 21.76 4.06
C TYR A 104 0.25 21.24 5.36
N ASP A 105 0.85 20.05 5.29
CA ASP A 105 1.70 19.55 6.36
C ASP A 105 3.14 20.04 6.13
N PRO A 106 3.69 20.91 7.00
CA PRO A 106 5.07 21.39 6.86
C PRO A 106 6.10 20.25 6.94
N LYS A 107 5.76 19.14 7.60
CA LYS A 107 6.65 17.96 7.76
C LYS A 107 6.64 17.06 6.53
N ALA A 108 5.71 17.28 5.60
CA ALA A 108 5.59 16.46 4.40
C ALA A 108 6.77 16.62 3.45
N GLY A 109 7.45 17.77 3.50
CA GLY A 109 8.50 18.11 2.53
C GLY A 109 7.98 18.28 1.10
N THR A 110 6.66 18.33 0.89
CA THR A 110 6.02 18.47 -0.44
C THR A 110 5.84 19.94 -0.86
N GLY A 111 6.32 20.89 -0.04
CA GLY A 111 5.99 22.30 -0.12
C GLY A 111 4.56 22.59 0.35
N LYS A 112 4.04 23.79 0.10
CA LYS A 112 2.66 24.17 0.45
C LYS A 112 1.61 23.62 -0.54
N ARG A 113 1.80 22.37 -1.01
CA ARG A 113 1.09 21.80 -2.17
C ARG A 113 0.10 20.69 -1.82
N ASN A 114 0.34 19.92 -0.77
CA ASN A 114 -0.49 18.76 -0.41
C ASN A 114 -1.45 19.06 0.77
N PRO A 115 -2.74 19.33 0.52
CA PRO A 115 -3.72 19.52 1.58
C PRO A 115 -4.27 18.19 2.14
N SER A 116 -3.84 17.03 1.63
CA SER A 116 -4.45 15.72 1.93
C SER A 116 -3.66 14.83 2.88
N SER A 117 -2.55 15.35 3.45
CA SER A 117 -1.85 14.68 4.55
C SER A 117 -2.80 14.47 5.73
N LEU A 118 -2.70 13.31 6.38
CA LEU A 118 -3.61 12.95 7.47
C LEU A 118 -3.48 13.86 8.70
N SER A 119 -2.43 14.69 8.78
CA SER A 119 -2.25 15.69 9.82
C SER A 119 -3.07 16.96 9.63
N VAL A 120 -3.53 17.24 8.41
CA VAL A 120 -4.29 18.45 8.05
C VAL A 120 -5.58 18.18 7.28
N VAL A 121 -5.83 16.92 6.90
CA VAL A 121 -6.93 16.52 6.01
C VAL A 121 -8.32 16.95 6.51
N GLU A 122 -8.54 17.07 7.81
CA GLU A 122 -9.81 17.58 8.38
C GLU A 122 -10.14 19.02 7.94
N GLN A 123 -9.12 19.82 7.59
CA GLN A 123 -9.31 21.20 7.13
C GLN A 123 -9.61 21.28 5.63
N SER A 124 -9.49 20.15 4.90
CA SER A 124 -9.65 20.03 3.45
C SER A 124 -10.68 18.95 3.10
N CYS A 125 -10.26 17.75 2.71
CA CYS A 125 -11.13 16.65 2.29
C CYS A 125 -12.07 16.16 3.41
N GLY A 126 -11.66 16.30 4.67
CA GLY A 126 -12.38 15.87 5.87
C GLY A 126 -13.36 16.90 6.44
N GLN A 127 -13.69 17.95 5.68
CA GLN A 127 -14.78 18.85 6.07
C GLN A 127 -16.13 18.12 6.07
N LEU A 128 -17.06 18.61 6.90
CA LEU A 128 -18.41 18.05 7.04
C LEU A 128 -19.12 17.95 5.68
N TYR A 129 -19.75 16.82 5.38
CA TYR A 129 -20.44 16.48 4.12
C TYR A 129 -19.54 16.22 2.91
N CYS A 130 -18.22 16.34 3.04
CA CYS A 130 -17.27 15.96 1.99
C CYS A 130 -16.91 14.47 2.08
N HIS A 131 -15.89 14.14 2.87
CA HIS A 131 -15.50 12.76 3.19
C HIS A 131 -15.52 12.49 4.70
N ALA A 132 -16.42 13.20 5.41
CA ALA A 132 -16.63 13.13 6.85
C ALA A 132 -18.03 13.61 7.26
N GLY A 133 -18.52 13.12 8.40
CA GLY A 133 -19.79 13.51 9.02
C GLY A 133 -21.04 13.06 8.26
N HIS A 134 -20.93 11.96 7.51
CA HIS A 134 -22.07 11.29 6.89
C HIS A 134 -22.70 10.30 7.87
N ALA A 135 -24.01 10.08 7.72
CA ALA A 135 -24.72 9.02 8.44
C ALA A 135 -24.25 7.61 8.01
N ASP A 136 -23.94 7.43 6.73
CA ASP A 136 -23.35 6.18 6.25
C ASP A 136 -21.85 6.16 6.54
N GLU A 137 -21.43 5.26 7.43
CA GLU A 137 -20.03 5.16 7.86
C GLU A 137 -19.06 4.87 6.71
N ASP A 138 -19.51 4.18 5.66
CA ASP A 138 -18.66 3.89 4.52
C ASP A 138 -18.32 5.15 3.69
N ARG A 139 -18.95 6.29 3.95
CA ARG A 139 -18.62 7.59 3.33
C ARG A 139 -17.62 8.41 4.15
N ASN A 140 -17.41 8.07 5.42
CA ASN A 140 -16.49 8.76 6.33
C ASN A 140 -15.04 8.32 6.11
N HIS A 141 -14.53 8.54 4.88
CA HIS A 141 -13.23 8.02 4.46
C HIS A 141 -12.07 8.50 5.34
N VAL A 142 -12.11 9.75 5.83
CA VAL A 142 -11.03 10.30 6.66
C VAL A 142 -10.87 9.53 7.97
N ALA A 143 -11.98 9.27 8.68
CA ALA A 143 -11.96 8.50 9.92
C ALA A 143 -11.49 7.06 9.66
N ARG A 144 -11.99 6.44 8.60
CA ARG A 144 -11.64 5.07 8.21
C ARG A 144 -10.15 4.92 7.86
N VAL A 145 -9.62 5.80 6.99
CA VAL A 145 -8.21 5.74 6.56
C VAL A 145 -7.27 5.87 7.75
N LYS A 146 -7.59 6.75 8.71
CA LYS A 146 -6.79 6.92 9.92
C LYS A 146 -6.70 5.63 10.76
N LYS A 147 -7.76 4.82 10.80
CA LYS A 147 -7.81 3.53 11.51
C LYS A 147 -7.30 2.33 10.66
N SER A 148 -7.15 2.49 9.34
CA SER A 148 -6.75 1.42 8.42
C SER A 148 -5.38 0.79 8.75
N MET A 149 -5.16 -0.45 8.30
CA MET A 149 -3.86 -1.12 8.42
C MET A 149 -2.75 -0.43 7.63
N MET A 150 -3.09 0.22 6.51
CA MET A 150 -2.15 1.01 5.70
C MET A 150 -1.63 2.22 6.47
N ASN A 151 -2.46 2.81 7.35
CA ASN A 151 -2.04 3.93 8.19
C ASN A 151 -1.46 3.49 9.55
N THR A 152 -2.04 2.52 10.25
CA THR A 152 -1.59 2.22 11.61
C THR A 152 -0.32 1.37 11.63
N MET A 153 -0.12 0.54 10.60
CA MET A 153 0.92 -0.50 10.54
C MET A 153 0.93 -1.45 11.74
N ALA A 154 -0.18 -1.55 12.49
CA ALA A 154 -0.27 -2.25 13.77
C ALA A 154 0.24 -3.70 13.70
N GLY A 155 -0.10 -4.41 12.63
CA GLY A 155 0.34 -5.79 12.37
C GLY A 155 1.84 -5.93 12.12
N VAL A 156 2.44 -5.01 11.35
CA VAL A 156 3.88 -5.01 11.07
C VAL A 156 4.66 -4.66 12.33
N ILE A 157 4.24 -3.61 13.03
CA ILE A 157 4.85 -3.15 14.28
C ILE A 157 4.82 -4.25 15.33
N SER A 158 3.64 -4.82 15.58
CA SER A 158 3.47 -5.89 16.57
C SER A 158 4.22 -7.16 16.20
N GLY A 159 4.22 -7.53 14.91
CA GLY A 159 4.96 -8.66 14.39
C GLY A 159 6.46 -8.53 14.65
N LEU A 160 7.07 -7.40 14.26
CA LEU A 160 8.51 -7.19 14.45
C LEU A 160 8.85 -7.11 15.94
N ARG A 161 8.12 -6.31 16.73
CA ARG A 161 8.39 -6.19 18.16
C ARG A 161 8.25 -7.52 18.88
N TYR A 162 7.28 -8.36 18.52
CA TYR A 162 7.14 -9.69 19.12
C TYR A 162 8.32 -10.60 18.77
N GLN A 163 8.72 -10.62 17.48
CA GLN A 163 9.86 -11.42 17.01
C GLN A 163 11.21 -11.00 17.62
N TRP A 164 11.35 -9.71 17.93
CA TRP A 164 12.54 -9.14 18.56
C TRP A 164 12.44 -9.04 20.10
N ALA A 165 11.44 -9.68 20.72
CA ALA A 165 11.17 -9.62 22.16
C ALA A 165 10.95 -8.19 22.73
N GLY A 166 10.63 -7.21 21.88
CA GLY A 166 10.23 -5.86 22.26
C GLY A 166 8.78 -5.77 22.76
N GLN A 167 8.00 -6.85 22.66
CA GLN A 167 6.72 -7.02 23.34
C GLN A 167 6.46 -8.50 23.65
N SER A 168 5.69 -8.78 24.70
CA SER A 168 5.43 -10.14 25.17
C SER A 168 4.26 -10.84 24.48
N ARG A 169 3.24 -10.08 24.04
CA ARG A 169 2.04 -10.61 23.38
C ARG A 169 2.11 -10.40 21.88
N LYS A 170 1.39 -11.19 21.10
CA LYS A 170 1.27 -10.99 19.64
C LYS A 170 0.31 -9.85 19.27
N THR A 171 -0.65 -9.52 20.14
CA THR A 171 -1.62 -8.44 19.92
C THR A 171 -0.92 -7.09 19.75
N ALA A 172 -1.39 -6.27 18.81
CA ALA A 172 -0.83 -4.94 18.61
C ALA A 172 -1.13 -4.02 19.79
N ARG A 173 -0.08 -3.33 20.24
CA ARG A 173 -0.16 -2.24 21.23
C ARG A 173 0.11 -0.88 20.61
N TYR A 174 0.90 -0.87 19.53
CA TYR A 174 1.43 0.36 18.96
C TYR A 174 1.03 0.53 17.50
N GLY A 175 0.76 1.77 17.13
CA GLY A 175 0.65 2.26 15.76
C GLY A 175 1.76 3.25 15.44
N THR A 176 1.79 3.73 14.20
CA THR A 176 2.66 4.84 13.77
C THR A 176 2.41 6.11 14.58
N LEU A 177 1.14 6.39 14.85
CA LEU A 177 0.62 7.43 15.76
C LEU A 177 -0.28 6.79 16.82
N ALA A 178 -0.55 7.54 17.89
CA ALA A 178 -1.57 7.15 18.84
C ALA A 178 -2.95 7.40 18.21
N ILE A 179 -3.86 6.45 18.35
CA ILE A 179 -5.23 6.55 17.87
C ILE A 179 -6.15 5.71 18.75
N ALA A 180 -7.34 6.21 19.03
CA ALA A 180 -8.38 5.50 19.74
C ALA A 180 -9.58 5.28 18.81
N ASP A 181 -10.30 4.22 19.08
CA ASP A 181 -11.66 4.07 18.59
C ASP A 181 -12.61 4.84 19.51
N GLU A 182 -13.36 5.77 18.92
CA GLU A 182 -14.26 6.69 19.62
C GLU A 182 -15.72 6.47 19.25
N ASP A 183 -16.02 5.50 18.36
CA ASP A 183 -17.39 5.23 17.88
C ASP A 183 -18.23 4.35 18.82
N ALA A 184 -17.66 3.99 19.98
CA ALA A 184 -18.26 3.17 21.04
C ALA A 184 -18.71 1.76 20.60
N SER A 185 -18.40 1.33 19.37
CA SER A 185 -18.79 0.02 18.83
C SER A 185 -17.57 -0.73 18.33
N VAL A 186 -16.77 -1.26 19.26
CA VAL A 186 -15.56 -2.02 18.93
C VAL A 186 -15.89 -3.52 18.81
N PRO A 187 -15.84 -4.13 17.60
CA PRO A 187 -16.16 -5.54 17.41
C PRO A 187 -14.98 -6.43 17.85
N HIS A 188 -14.77 -6.56 19.15
CA HIS A 188 -13.69 -7.38 19.72
C HIS A 188 -13.71 -8.84 19.27
N ASN A 189 -14.91 -9.39 19.02
CA ASN A 189 -15.07 -10.73 18.47
C ASN A 189 -14.49 -10.88 17.05
N GLN A 190 -14.25 -9.78 16.35
CA GLN A 190 -13.59 -9.72 15.04
C GLN A 190 -12.12 -9.28 15.14
N GLY A 191 -11.55 -9.20 16.35
CA GLY A 191 -10.16 -8.80 16.57
C GLY A 191 -9.93 -7.29 16.63
N ALA A 192 -11.00 -6.47 16.71
CA ALA A 192 -10.87 -5.03 16.81
C ALA A 192 -10.32 -4.57 18.18
N LEU A 193 -9.58 -3.46 18.16
CA LEU A 193 -8.88 -2.86 19.29
C LEU A 193 -9.51 -1.51 19.66
N ASP A 194 -9.56 -1.19 20.96
CA ASP A 194 -10.02 0.12 21.42
C ASP A 194 -9.05 1.25 21.08
N LYS A 195 -7.75 0.94 21.04
CA LYS A 195 -6.71 1.94 20.80
C LYS A 195 -5.38 1.33 20.44
N LEU A 196 -4.54 2.17 19.83
CA LEU A 196 -3.12 1.95 19.63
C LEU A 196 -2.35 3.13 20.25
N GLU A 197 -1.30 2.81 21.00
CA GLU A 197 -0.35 3.81 21.48
C GLU A 197 0.62 4.19 20.35
N LYS A 198 1.21 5.39 20.42
CA LYS A 198 2.28 5.75 19.49
C LYS A 198 3.51 4.88 19.75
N LEU A 199 4.10 4.32 18.70
CA LEU A 199 5.36 3.57 18.81
C LEU A 199 6.45 4.42 19.51
N PRO A 200 7.08 3.94 20.59
CA PRO A 200 8.15 4.66 21.26
C PRO A 200 9.38 4.85 20.35
N PHE A 201 10.22 5.81 20.70
CA PHE A 201 11.50 6.03 20.03
C PHE A 201 12.60 5.19 20.67
N PHE A 202 13.61 4.85 19.87
CA PHE A 202 14.78 4.14 20.38
C PHE A 202 15.57 5.00 21.36
N SER A 203 15.87 6.25 21.00
CA SER A 203 16.62 7.17 21.85
C SER A 203 16.13 8.61 21.68
N PRO A 204 16.39 9.51 22.66
CA PRO A 204 16.10 10.94 22.51
C PRO A 204 16.84 11.57 21.33
N ALA A 205 18.02 11.06 20.97
CA ALA A 205 18.83 11.58 19.88
C ALA A 205 18.24 11.32 18.48
N THR A 206 17.28 10.38 18.38
CA THR A 206 16.50 10.13 17.15
C THR A 206 15.22 10.96 17.09
N ILE A 207 14.96 11.79 18.10
CA ILE A 207 13.84 12.73 18.11
C ILE A 207 14.34 14.02 17.47
N ASP A 208 13.62 14.46 16.45
CA ASP A 208 13.83 15.75 15.81
C ASP A 208 13.95 16.88 16.87
N ILE A 209 14.98 17.71 16.76
CA ILE A 209 15.39 18.69 17.78
C ILE A 209 14.24 19.66 18.12
N LEU A 210 13.33 19.87 17.17
CA LEU A 210 12.12 20.68 17.28
C LEU A 210 11.02 20.10 18.19
N LYS A 211 11.17 18.88 18.72
CA LYS A 211 10.16 18.19 19.55
C LYS A 211 10.52 18.06 21.04
N LYS A 212 11.45 18.87 21.55
CA LYS A 212 11.85 18.81 22.97
C LYS A 212 10.73 19.13 23.97
N GLU A 213 9.60 19.69 23.51
CA GLU A 213 8.47 20.07 24.37
C GLU A 213 7.40 18.96 24.58
N GLN A 214 7.42 17.88 23.79
CA GLN A 214 6.50 16.74 24.02
C GLN A 214 7.21 15.60 24.75
N SER A 215 6.60 15.07 25.80
CA SER A 215 7.05 13.84 26.46
C SER A 215 6.89 12.65 25.50
N VAL A 216 7.99 12.26 24.84
CA VAL A 216 8.00 11.14 23.91
C VAL A 216 8.50 9.88 24.64
N ALA A 217 7.75 8.79 24.54
CA ALA A 217 8.15 7.51 25.12
C ALA A 217 9.44 6.98 24.48
N ILE A 218 10.42 6.59 25.31
CA ILE A 218 11.69 6.00 24.90
C ILE A 218 11.74 4.54 25.34
N SER A 219 11.97 3.62 24.41
CA SER A 219 12.06 2.18 24.71
C SER A 219 13.49 1.65 24.82
N ARG A 220 14.46 2.31 24.16
CA ARG A 220 15.82 1.78 23.93
C ARG A 220 15.84 0.42 23.25
N HIS A 221 14.76 0.03 22.57
CA HIS A 221 14.63 -1.27 21.94
C HIS A 221 15.00 -1.21 20.44
N PRO A 222 15.92 -2.06 19.94
CA PRO A 222 16.40 -2.01 18.56
C PRO A 222 15.29 -2.13 17.51
N ALA A 223 14.24 -2.91 17.80
CA ALA A 223 13.08 -3.05 16.93
C ALA A 223 12.44 -1.70 16.54
N ASP A 224 12.44 -0.72 17.45
CA ASP A 224 11.81 0.58 17.20
C ASP A 224 12.65 1.45 16.26
N ARG A 225 13.97 1.29 16.31
CA ARG A 225 14.88 1.89 15.33
C ARG A 225 14.69 1.23 13.96
N ILE A 226 14.66 -0.10 13.91
CA ILE A 226 14.47 -0.87 12.67
C ILE A 226 13.16 -0.47 11.97
N LEU A 227 12.04 -0.44 12.70
CA LEU A 227 10.73 -0.02 12.14
C LEU A 227 10.79 1.35 11.48
N ARG A 228 11.44 2.32 12.14
CA ARG A 228 11.54 3.69 11.62
C ARG A 228 12.49 3.80 10.44
N GLN A 229 13.63 3.12 10.48
CA GLN A 229 14.63 3.21 9.43
C GLN A 229 14.22 2.45 8.16
N GLN A 230 13.60 1.27 8.31
CA GLN A 230 13.32 0.36 7.20
C GLN A 230 11.85 0.36 6.77
N CYS A 231 10.91 0.37 7.71
CA CYS A 231 9.50 0.13 7.39
C CYS A 231 8.73 1.43 7.15
N PHE A 232 9.02 2.49 7.90
CA PHE A 232 8.25 3.73 7.84
C PHE A 232 8.56 4.61 6.63
N GLN A 233 9.49 4.21 5.76
CA GLN A 233 9.79 4.89 4.49
C GLN A 233 8.67 4.74 3.44
N CYS A 234 7.84 3.70 3.58
CA CYS A 234 6.72 3.41 2.66
C CYS A 234 5.34 3.60 3.31
N HIS A 235 5.30 4.11 4.53
CA HIS A 235 4.05 4.33 5.26
C HIS A 235 3.19 5.43 4.60
N LEU A 236 1.86 5.31 4.67
CA LEU A 236 0.90 6.12 3.89
C LEU A 236 1.10 7.63 4.03
N ASP A 237 1.45 8.11 5.23
CA ASP A 237 1.61 9.54 5.53
C ASP A 237 3.09 9.93 5.74
N SER A 238 4.04 9.05 5.37
CA SER A 238 5.47 9.35 5.47
C SER A 238 6.01 10.00 4.20
N PRO A 239 7.04 10.86 4.28
CA PRO A 239 7.67 11.41 3.09
C PRO A 239 8.33 10.29 2.27
N PRO A 240 8.35 10.41 0.92
CA PRO A 240 9.11 9.48 0.10
C PRO A 240 10.60 9.55 0.45
N ALA A 241 11.30 8.43 0.30
CA ALA A 241 12.76 8.45 0.36
C ALA A 241 13.34 9.22 -0.83
N GLU A 242 14.59 9.65 -0.71
CA GLU A 242 15.30 10.38 -1.77
C GLU A 242 15.27 9.60 -3.10
N GLY A 243 15.02 10.32 -4.21
CA GLY A 243 14.88 9.76 -5.55
C GLY A 243 13.55 9.03 -5.82
N GLN A 244 12.61 9.03 -4.86
CA GLN A 244 11.28 8.45 -5.04
C GLN A 244 10.23 9.55 -5.03
N TYR A 245 9.16 9.35 -5.80
CA TYR A 245 8.12 10.35 -5.99
C TYR A 245 6.75 9.74 -5.71
N ARG A 246 6.15 10.21 -4.63
CA ARG A 246 4.76 9.96 -4.23
C ARG A 246 4.32 11.05 -3.27
N SER A 247 3.01 11.21 -3.12
CA SER A 247 2.44 12.10 -2.11
C SER A 247 2.24 11.36 -0.77
N GLN A 248 1.51 12.01 0.14
CA GLN A 248 1.13 11.52 1.46
C GLN A 248 -0.38 11.58 1.64
N GLY A 249 -0.89 10.77 2.58
CA GLY A 249 -2.30 10.75 2.93
C GLY A 249 -3.16 10.31 1.75
N CYS A 250 -4.27 11.02 1.48
CA CYS A 250 -5.18 10.62 0.41
C CYS A 250 -4.51 10.71 -0.97
N ALA A 251 -3.67 11.73 -1.20
CA ALA A 251 -3.01 11.91 -2.48
C ALA A 251 -1.97 10.83 -2.79
N ALA A 252 -1.49 10.08 -1.79
CA ALA A 252 -0.61 8.94 -2.02
C ALA A 252 -1.26 7.84 -2.88
N CYS A 253 -2.59 7.76 -2.91
CA CYS A 253 -3.34 6.80 -3.74
C CYS A 253 -4.10 7.48 -4.87
N HIS A 254 -4.59 8.70 -4.65
CA HIS A 254 -5.51 9.36 -5.57
C HIS A 254 -4.82 10.28 -6.61
N PHE A 255 -3.51 10.51 -6.48
CA PHE A 255 -2.71 11.23 -7.47
C PHE A 255 -1.57 10.34 -7.97
N ASP A 256 -1.55 10.08 -9.27
CA ASP A 256 -0.48 9.29 -9.88
C ASP A 256 0.80 10.10 -9.98
N TYR A 257 1.94 9.47 -9.71
CA TYR A 257 3.28 10.04 -9.92
C TYR A 257 4.04 9.26 -10.99
N SER A 258 4.79 9.99 -11.81
CA SER A 258 5.77 9.42 -12.74
C SER A 258 7.01 8.95 -11.95
N SER A 259 7.79 8.04 -12.53
CA SER A 259 9.01 7.51 -11.88
C SER A 259 10.09 8.57 -11.68
N ASN A 260 10.08 9.64 -12.47
CA ASN A 260 10.99 10.78 -12.36
C ASN A 260 10.37 11.97 -11.61
N GLY A 261 9.13 11.85 -11.14
CA GLY A 261 8.44 12.90 -10.40
C GLY A 261 8.10 14.14 -11.21
N LEU A 262 8.18 14.07 -12.54
CA LEU A 262 7.86 15.17 -13.43
C LEU A 262 6.37 15.21 -13.78
N TYR A 263 5.88 16.42 -13.98
CA TYR A 263 4.55 16.68 -14.51
C TYR A 263 4.50 16.37 -16.01
N GLU A 264 3.51 15.61 -16.45
CA GLU A 264 3.36 15.17 -17.86
C GLU A 264 2.16 15.82 -18.56
N GLY A 265 1.39 16.66 -17.87
CA GLY A 265 0.23 17.34 -18.47
C GLY A 265 0.58 18.66 -19.17
N ASN A 266 -0.47 19.41 -19.49
CA ASN A 266 -0.39 20.70 -20.20
C ASN A 266 -0.80 21.89 -19.32
N ASP A 267 -0.95 21.70 -18.00
CA ASP A 267 -1.16 22.79 -17.06
C ASP A 267 0.06 23.72 -17.06
N PRO A 268 -0.09 24.99 -17.48
CA PRO A 268 1.02 25.94 -17.57
C PRO A 268 1.49 26.43 -16.19
N THR A 269 0.76 26.10 -15.12
CA THR A 269 1.05 26.53 -13.76
C THR A 269 1.98 25.56 -13.02
N ILE A 270 2.30 24.42 -13.64
CA ILE A 270 3.14 23.36 -13.07
C ILE A 270 4.37 23.14 -13.95
N SER A 271 5.56 23.18 -13.34
CA SER A 271 6.80 22.94 -14.09
C SER A 271 6.88 21.48 -14.57
N ARG A 272 7.27 21.31 -15.83
CA ARG A 272 7.51 19.99 -16.45
C ARG A 272 8.93 19.48 -16.24
N THR A 273 9.79 20.30 -15.65
CA THR A 273 11.22 20.02 -15.44
C THR A 273 11.59 19.96 -13.96
N GLU A 274 10.81 20.57 -13.07
CA GLU A 274 10.94 20.39 -11.63
C GLU A 274 10.39 19.01 -11.22
N PRO A 275 11.16 18.17 -10.51
CA PRO A 275 10.65 16.93 -9.94
C PRO A 275 9.87 17.18 -8.63
N GLY A 276 9.06 16.20 -8.23
CA GLY A 276 8.23 16.29 -7.01
C GLY A 276 6.77 16.66 -7.27
N HIS A 277 6.36 16.74 -8.54
CA HIS A 277 4.97 16.96 -8.93
C HIS A 277 4.26 15.64 -9.25
N ALA A 278 2.97 15.59 -8.97
CA ALA A 278 2.12 14.53 -9.49
C ALA A 278 2.17 14.55 -11.02
N ARG A 279 2.02 13.38 -11.65
CA ARG A 279 2.03 13.22 -13.10
C ARG A 279 1.01 14.14 -13.78
N PHE A 280 -0.15 14.29 -13.15
CA PHE A 280 -1.23 15.20 -13.55
C PHE A 280 -1.85 15.85 -12.31
N HIS A 281 -2.38 17.06 -12.43
CA HIS A 281 -3.27 17.66 -11.44
C HIS A 281 -4.66 17.03 -11.61
N LYS A 282 -4.78 15.76 -11.20
CA LYS A 282 -5.98 14.95 -11.43
C LYS A 282 -6.18 13.93 -10.32
N ILE A 283 -7.35 13.97 -9.68
CA ILE A 283 -7.78 12.96 -8.71
C ILE A 283 -8.33 11.74 -9.46
N ARG A 284 -7.88 10.56 -9.06
CA ARG A 284 -8.40 9.27 -9.54
C ARG A 284 -9.24 8.62 -8.45
N ALA A 285 -10.53 8.39 -8.72
CA ALA A 285 -11.40 7.68 -7.79
C ALA A 285 -10.92 6.23 -7.54
N ILE A 286 -10.41 5.58 -8.58
CA ILE A 286 -9.81 4.24 -8.51
C ILE A 286 -8.32 4.37 -8.86
N PRO A 287 -7.41 4.13 -7.90
CA PRO A 287 -5.96 4.19 -8.11
C PRO A 287 -5.51 3.19 -9.18
N SER A 288 -4.46 3.54 -9.93
CA SER A 288 -3.79 2.60 -10.82
C SER A 288 -2.89 1.61 -10.07
N ARG A 289 -2.61 0.46 -10.69
CA ARG A 289 -1.55 -0.45 -10.24
C ARG A 289 -0.22 0.25 -9.96
N SER A 290 0.17 1.20 -10.83
CA SER A 290 1.42 1.96 -10.68
C SER A 290 1.52 2.66 -9.34
N THR A 291 0.39 3.13 -8.79
CA THR A 291 0.36 3.81 -7.50
C THR A 291 0.54 2.83 -6.35
N CYS A 292 -0.04 1.62 -6.44
CA CYS A 292 0.14 0.58 -5.43
C CYS A 292 1.60 0.14 -5.32
N VAL A 293 2.28 -0.07 -6.45
CA VAL A 293 3.64 -0.64 -6.50
C VAL A 293 4.74 0.36 -6.13
N GLN A 294 4.42 1.66 -6.00
CA GLN A 294 5.35 2.65 -5.43
C GLN A 294 5.77 2.28 -3.99
N CYS A 295 4.83 1.71 -3.22
CA CYS A 295 5.07 1.17 -1.88
C CYS A 295 5.23 -0.36 -1.89
N HIS A 296 4.44 -1.08 -2.70
CA HIS A 296 4.44 -2.54 -2.79
C HIS A 296 5.37 -3.08 -3.90
N ARG A 297 6.65 -2.68 -3.86
CA ARG A 297 7.61 -2.86 -4.97
C ARG A 297 7.90 -4.30 -5.38
N SER A 298 7.76 -5.25 -4.46
CA SER A 298 7.92 -6.69 -4.75
C SER A 298 6.98 -7.18 -5.84
N PHE A 299 5.82 -6.54 -6.02
CA PHE A 299 4.88 -6.90 -7.06
C PHE A 299 5.31 -6.42 -8.45
N ASP A 300 6.18 -5.40 -8.53
CA ASP A 300 6.60 -4.65 -9.73
C ASP A 300 5.43 -4.30 -10.69
N LEU A 301 5.69 -3.52 -11.74
CA LEU A 301 4.73 -3.38 -12.84
C LEU A 301 4.71 -4.66 -13.69
N GLN A 302 4.06 -5.71 -13.18
CA GLN A 302 3.68 -6.84 -14.02
C GLN A 302 2.63 -6.37 -15.05
N ALA A 303 2.85 -6.70 -16.33
CA ALA A 303 1.86 -6.46 -17.36
C ALA A 303 0.57 -7.24 -17.06
N LEU A 304 -0.58 -6.57 -17.17
CA LEU A 304 -1.88 -7.23 -17.09
C LEU A 304 -2.14 -7.97 -18.39
N GLY A 305 -2.75 -9.14 -18.30
CA GLY A 305 -2.94 -10.03 -19.46
C GLY A 305 -4.15 -9.70 -20.26
N THR A 306 -4.06 -9.97 -21.55
CA THR A 306 -5.20 -10.02 -22.44
C THR A 306 -5.90 -11.37 -22.29
N ALA A 307 -7.21 -11.44 -22.59
CA ALA A 307 -7.94 -12.72 -22.50
C ALA A 307 -7.44 -13.74 -23.55
N ASP A 308 -6.73 -13.23 -24.56
CA ASP A 308 -6.18 -13.93 -25.70
C ASP A 308 -4.67 -14.24 -25.55
N GLU A 309 -4.06 -14.01 -24.38
CA GLU A 309 -2.76 -14.65 -24.10
C GLU A 309 -3.00 -16.17 -24.20
N PRO A 310 -2.28 -16.88 -25.09
CA PRO A 310 -2.49 -18.30 -25.29
C PRO A 310 -2.39 -19.01 -23.94
N ARG A 311 -3.26 -19.99 -23.71
CA ARG A 311 -3.12 -20.87 -22.56
C ARG A 311 -1.68 -21.36 -22.56
N GLU A 312 -0.95 -21.22 -21.46
CA GLU A 312 0.18 -22.10 -21.18
C GLU A 312 -0.38 -23.52 -20.94
N ASN A 313 -0.94 -24.13 -21.98
CA ASN A 313 -1.36 -25.52 -22.05
C ASN A 313 -0.76 -26.11 -23.34
N GLU A 314 0.57 -26.26 -23.32
CA GLU A 314 1.27 -27.37 -23.98
C GLU A 314 2.19 -28.04 -22.95
N ILE A 315 1.62 -28.41 -21.80
CA ILE A 315 2.22 -29.39 -20.86
C ILE A 315 1.22 -30.50 -20.48
N ASP A 316 0.19 -30.70 -21.31
CA ASP A 316 -0.72 -31.85 -21.23
C ASP A 316 -0.20 -33.06 -22.06
N GLU A 317 1.10 -33.38 -21.96
CA GLU A 317 1.69 -34.64 -22.45
C GLU A 317 2.68 -35.26 -21.45
N VAL A 318 2.28 -35.50 -20.19
CA VAL A 318 3.07 -36.38 -19.28
C VAL A 318 2.23 -37.41 -18.52
N PHE A 319 0.90 -37.35 -18.56
CA PHE A 319 0.06 -38.33 -17.86
C PHE A 319 -0.94 -39.01 -18.79
N GLY A 320 -0.45 -40.02 -19.53
CA GLY A 320 -1.28 -41.07 -20.10
C GLY A 320 -1.87 -41.99 -19.02
N PRO A 321 -2.93 -42.77 -19.32
CA PRO A 321 -3.67 -43.52 -18.32
C PRO A 321 -2.86 -44.73 -17.85
N HIS A 322 -2.40 -44.73 -16.60
CA HIS A 322 -1.78 -45.92 -16.01
C HIS A 322 -2.84 -46.99 -15.73
N HIS A 323 -2.75 -48.10 -16.47
CA HIS A 323 -3.28 -49.39 -16.09
C HIS A 323 -2.62 -49.87 -14.78
N PRO A 324 -3.34 -50.58 -13.90
CA PRO A 324 -2.78 -51.12 -12.67
C PRO A 324 -1.97 -52.38 -13.00
N HIS A 325 -0.67 -52.36 -12.76
CA HIS A 325 0.15 -53.58 -12.72
C HIS A 325 0.86 -53.67 -11.37
N ASP A 326 0.32 -54.61 -10.58
CA ASP A 326 1.00 -55.65 -9.81
C ASP A 326 2.20 -55.28 -8.93
N PHE A 327 1.95 -55.46 -7.63
CA PHE A 327 2.93 -55.70 -6.59
C PHE A 327 3.81 -56.91 -6.95
N GLU A 328 5.14 -56.74 -6.95
CA GLU A 328 6.07 -57.82 -6.67
C GLU A 328 7.13 -57.40 -5.65
N GLU A 329 7.24 -58.22 -4.59
CA GLU A 329 8.28 -58.22 -3.58
C GLU A 329 9.64 -58.57 -4.18
N ILE A 330 10.72 -57.87 -3.78
CA ILE A 330 12.07 -58.47 -3.79
C ILE A 330 12.81 -58.09 -2.50
N ASN A 331 13.29 -59.14 -1.83
CA ASN A 331 14.11 -59.19 -0.63
C ASN A 331 15.61 -58.95 -0.87
N ASP A 332 16.24 -58.35 0.15
CA ASP A 332 17.53 -58.66 0.79
C ASP A 332 18.91 -58.52 0.08
N ALA A 333 19.88 -58.11 0.92
CA ALA A 333 21.36 -58.15 0.83
C ALA A 333 22.03 -57.20 -0.18
N THR A 334 23.00 -56.33 0.15
CA THR A 334 24.14 -56.47 1.08
C THR A 334 24.88 -55.11 1.24
N ARG A 335 25.39 -54.81 2.46
CA ARG A 335 26.65 -54.08 2.85
C ARG A 335 26.97 -52.71 2.19
N GLN A 336 27.46 -51.67 2.87
CA GLN A 336 28.39 -51.62 4.01
C GLN A 336 28.43 -50.19 4.58
N GLU A 337 28.61 -50.07 5.90
CA GLU A 337 28.91 -48.81 6.61
C GLU A 337 30.35 -48.35 6.34
N GLU A 338 30.57 -47.05 6.08
CA GLU A 338 31.78 -46.32 6.50
C GLU A 338 31.46 -44.87 6.89
N THR A 339 31.96 -44.48 8.06
CA THR A 339 31.88 -43.19 8.76
C THR A 339 32.73 -42.07 8.14
N PRO A 340 32.46 -40.78 8.45
CA PRO A 340 32.98 -39.63 7.72
C PRO A 340 34.37 -39.18 8.20
N THR A 341 35.25 -38.83 7.26
CA THR A 341 36.50 -38.09 7.53
C THR A 341 36.40 -36.64 7.08
N ALA A 342 36.81 -35.77 8.00
CA ALA A 342 36.92 -34.33 7.82
C ALA A 342 37.99 -33.97 6.77
N TYR A 343 37.71 -32.93 5.98
CA TYR A 343 38.73 -32.16 5.29
C TYR A 343 38.43 -30.67 5.42
N ASP A 344 39.37 -29.98 6.09
CA ASP A 344 39.57 -28.54 6.04
C ASP A 344 39.81 -28.10 4.59
N SER A 345 39.24 -26.95 4.20
CA SER A 345 39.71 -26.19 3.05
C SER A 345 39.42 -24.71 3.27
N GLU A 346 40.50 -23.96 3.23
CA GLU A 346 40.66 -22.56 3.58
C GLU A 346 39.89 -21.61 2.64
N VAL A 347 39.49 -20.48 3.23
CA VAL A 347 38.98 -19.30 2.55
C VAL A 347 40.11 -18.67 1.74
N THR A 348 39.88 -18.45 0.44
CA THR A 348 40.58 -17.42 -0.33
C THR A 348 39.56 -16.42 -0.86
N ASP A 349 39.64 -15.20 -0.33
CA ASP A 349 38.99 -14.01 -0.86
C ASP A 349 39.64 -13.63 -2.19
N THR A 350 38.83 -13.43 -3.22
CA THR A 350 38.91 -12.34 -4.24
C THR A 350 38.15 -12.79 -5.49
N VAL A 351 36.99 -12.20 -5.79
CA VAL A 351 36.60 -11.76 -7.14
C VAL A 351 35.48 -10.73 -7.01
N THR A 352 35.72 -9.58 -7.62
CA THR A 352 34.82 -8.46 -7.90
C THR A 352 33.77 -8.90 -8.93
N ASP A 353 32.49 -8.99 -8.57
CA ASP A 353 31.43 -9.21 -9.57
C ASP A 353 30.93 -7.87 -10.12
N GLN A 354 31.35 -7.59 -11.36
CA GLN A 354 30.74 -6.61 -12.24
C GLN A 354 29.38 -7.16 -12.71
N ILE A 355 28.34 -6.35 -12.57
CA ILE A 355 27.00 -6.65 -13.09
C ILE A 355 27.04 -6.46 -14.61
N GLU A 356 27.16 -7.55 -15.38
CA GLU A 356 26.83 -7.54 -16.80
C GLU A 356 25.32 -7.71 -17.00
N ILE A 357 24.67 -6.68 -17.54
CA ILE A 357 23.29 -6.70 -17.97
C ILE A 357 23.25 -7.37 -19.36
N SER A 358 23.07 -8.68 -19.43
CA SER A 358 22.81 -9.36 -20.71
C SER A 358 21.32 -9.27 -21.05
N SER A 359 21.01 -8.57 -22.14
CA SER A 359 19.67 -8.45 -22.72
C SER A 359 19.52 -9.45 -23.86
N SER A 360 19.16 -10.69 -23.54
CA SER A 360 18.67 -11.66 -24.53
C SER A 360 17.93 -12.77 -23.80
N VAL A 361 16.61 -12.83 -23.98
CA VAL A 361 15.78 -13.94 -23.52
C VAL A 361 15.90 -15.05 -24.57
N ASP A 362 16.48 -16.17 -24.16
CA ASP A 362 16.59 -17.40 -24.93
C ASP A 362 15.22 -18.10 -24.99
N PRO A 363 14.61 -18.32 -26.17
CA PRO A 363 13.25 -18.84 -26.29
C PRO A 363 13.09 -20.33 -25.95
N ASP A 364 14.18 -21.09 -25.78
CA ASP A 364 14.15 -22.54 -25.53
C ASP A 364 14.44 -22.92 -24.06
N LYS A 365 14.53 -21.95 -23.14
CA LYS A 365 14.82 -22.21 -21.73
C LYS A 365 13.53 -22.40 -20.94
N GLU A 366 13.28 -23.62 -20.46
CA GLU A 366 12.16 -23.94 -19.55
C GLU A 366 12.03 -22.88 -18.45
N ALA A 367 10.81 -22.37 -18.24
CA ALA A 367 10.52 -21.44 -17.17
C ALA A 367 10.95 -22.09 -15.84
N PRO A 368 11.84 -21.45 -15.04
CA PRO A 368 12.35 -22.09 -13.84
C PRO A 368 11.17 -22.39 -12.90
N LEU A 369 11.07 -23.65 -12.48
CA LEU A 369 10.12 -24.12 -11.46
C LEU A 369 10.29 -23.37 -10.12
N PHE A 370 11.40 -22.64 -9.95
CA PHE A 370 11.80 -21.96 -8.72
C PHE A 370 11.79 -20.43 -8.87
N VAL A 371 11.22 -19.76 -7.88
CA VAL A 371 11.12 -18.29 -7.82
C VAL A 371 12.50 -17.67 -7.61
N GLY A 372 12.92 -16.80 -8.53
CA GLY A 372 14.14 -16.01 -8.43
C GLY A 372 14.02 -14.77 -7.53
N LYS A 373 15.16 -14.23 -7.09
CA LYS A 373 15.25 -13.09 -6.16
C LYS A 373 14.36 -11.89 -6.55
N GLY A 374 13.57 -11.42 -5.59
CA GLY A 374 13.06 -10.04 -5.51
C GLY A 374 11.78 -9.69 -6.28
N ARG A 375 11.27 -10.54 -7.17
CA ARG A 375 10.04 -10.28 -7.94
C ARG A 375 8.99 -11.37 -7.78
N VAL A 376 7.76 -10.94 -7.51
CA VAL A 376 6.61 -11.84 -7.38
C VAL A 376 6.35 -12.52 -8.73
N MET A 377 6.01 -13.81 -8.73
CA MET A 377 5.44 -14.45 -9.92
C MET A 377 4.00 -14.02 -10.10
N ARG A 378 3.62 -13.73 -11.35
CA ARG A 378 2.26 -13.36 -11.73
C ARG A 378 1.29 -14.48 -11.37
N ASP A 379 0.30 -14.18 -10.52
CA ASP A 379 -0.77 -15.12 -10.20
C ASP A 379 -1.80 -15.20 -11.34
N VAL A 380 -2.68 -16.19 -11.29
CA VAL A 380 -3.69 -16.44 -12.34
C VAL A 380 -4.70 -15.27 -12.52
N HIS A 381 -4.97 -14.47 -11.49
CA HIS A 381 -5.88 -13.34 -11.59
C HIS A 381 -5.20 -12.18 -12.33
N THR A 382 -3.95 -11.89 -11.97
CA THR A 382 -3.12 -10.94 -12.71
C THR A 382 -2.86 -11.46 -14.14
N ALA A 383 -2.68 -12.78 -14.32
CA ALA A 383 -2.60 -13.46 -15.62
C ALA A 383 -3.83 -13.18 -16.48
N ARG A 384 -5.02 -13.23 -15.88
CA ARG A 384 -6.27 -12.91 -16.59
C ARG A 384 -6.57 -11.42 -16.72
N GLY A 385 -5.74 -10.54 -16.17
CA GLY A 385 -5.87 -9.08 -16.32
C GLY A 385 -6.69 -8.41 -15.22
N MET A 386 -6.84 -9.04 -14.06
CA MET A 386 -7.36 -8.39 -12.85
C MET A 386 -6.27 -7.55 -12.19
N ASP A 387 -6.66 -6.39 -11.67
CA ASP A 387 -5.78 -5.47 -10.94
C ASP A 387 -5.99 -5.54 -9.42
N CYS A 388 -5.09 -4.93 -8.65
CA CYS A 388 -5.11 -4.95 -7.18
C CYS A 388 -6.48 -4.53 -6.61
N THR A 389 -7.07 -3.48 -7.20
CA THR A 389 -8.37 -2.94 -6.78
C THR A 389 -9.54 -3.85 -7.12
N ASP A 390 -9.40 -4.80 -8.05
CA ASP A 390 -10.50 -5.70 -8.42
C ASP A 390 -10.79 -6.72 -7.33
N CYS A 391 -9.76 -7.09 -6.57
CA CYS A 391 -9.89 -7.81 -5.32
C CYS A 391 -10.06 -6.82 -4.17
N HIS A 392 -9.06 -6.01 -3.83
CA HIS A 392 -9.10 -5.17 -2.64
C HIS A 392 -10.22 -4.11 -2.69
N THR A 393 -11.18 -4.21 -1.77
CA THR A 393 -12.29 -3.25 -1.68
C THR A 393 -11.84 -1.94 -1.06
N GLN A 394 -12.71 -0.91 -1.15
CA GLN A 394 -12.50 0.32 -0.41
C GLN A 394 -12.38 0.09 1.11
N LEU A 395 -13.02 -0.96 1.64
CA LEU A 395 -13.02 -1.28 3.07
C LEU A 395 -11.73 -1.99 3.50
N ASP A 396 -11.12 -2.78 2.61
CA ASP A 396 -9.81 -3.37 2.87
C ASP A 396 -8.69 -2.31 2.83
N ILE A 397 -8.72 -1.41 1.83
CA ILE A 397 -7.65 -0.44 1.60
C ILE A 397 -7.76 0.74 2.56
N MET A 398 -8.92 1.40 2.58
CA MET A 398 -9.16 2.58 3.42
C MET A 398 -9.59 2.22 4.84
N GLY A 399 -9.68 0.94 5.18
CA GLY A 399 -10.20 0.47 6.48
C GLY A 399 -11.72 0.54 6.54
N ASP A 400 -12.34 -0.15 7.50
CA ASP A 400 -13.80 -0.20 7.64
C ASP A 400 -14.33 0.52 8.89
N GLY A 401 -13.48 1.38 9.46
CA GLY A 401 -13.80 2.14 10.66
C GLY A 401 -13.28 1.52 11.95
N ASN A 402 -12.70 0.32 11.91
CA ASN A 402 -12.16 -0.35 13.11
C ASN A 402 -10.63 -0.39 13.11
N LEU A 403 -10.04 -0.39 14.31
CA LEU A 403 -8.61 -0.66 14.52
C LEU A 403 -8.39 -2.18 14.65
N TYR A 404 -7.47 -2.74 13.87
CA TYR A 404 -7.14 -4.16 13.93
C TYR A 404 -5.70 -4.41 14.38
N SER A 405 -5.49 -5.55 15.02
CA SER A 405 -4.16 -6.00 15.45
C SER A 405 -3.39 -6.65 14.29
N LYS A 406 -4.09 -7.34 13.38
CA LYS A 406 -3.52 -8.16 12.31
C LYS A 406 -4.18 -7.90 10.96
N GLN A 407 -3.40 -8.05 9.89
CA GLN A 407 -3.86 -7.83 8.51
C GLN A 407 -5.03 -8.76 8.15
N HIS A 408 -5.00 -10.03 8.58
CA HIS A 408 -6.06 -10.99 8.27
C HIS A 408 -7.39 -10.70 8.98
N GLU A 409 -7.38 -9.89 10.05
CA GLU A 409 -8.58 -9.39 10.75
C GLU A 409 -9.16 -8.19 10.00
N ALA A 410 -8.32 -7.37 9.36
CA ALA A 410 -8.76 -6.22 8.58
C ALA A 410 -9.28 -6.58 7.17
N VAL A 411 -8.76 -7.66 6.56
CA VAL A 411 -9.15 -8.11 5.22
C VAL A 411 -10.38 -9.02 5.29
N GLU A 412 -11.47 -8.63 4.65
CA GLU A 412 -12.73 -9.38 4.66
C GLU A 412 -12.85 -10.40 3.53
N ILE A 413 -12.17 -10.16 2.40
CA ILE A 413 -12.30 -10.98 1.20
C ILE A 413 -11.57 -12.30 1.37
N ARG A 414 -12.21 -13.39 0.92
CA ARG A 414 -11.66 -14.76 0.93
C ARG A 414 -11.78 -15.40 -0.46
N CYS A 415 -11.04 -16.47 -0.70
CA CYS A 415 -11.19 -17.26 -1.93
C CYS A 415 -12.64 -17.74 -2.07
N GLU A 416 -13.22 -18.19 -0.96
CA GLU A 416 -14.58 -18.69 -0.84
C GLU A 416 -15.64 -17.62 -1.10
N THR A 417 -15.31 -16.32 -0.96
CA THR A 417 -16.21 -15.21 -1.29
C THR A 417 -16.60 -15.19 -2.77
N CYS A 418 -15.68 -15.56 -3.66
CA CYS A 418 -15.94 -15.55 -5.10
C CYS A 418 -16.11 -16.97 -5.67
N HIS A 419 -15.32 -17.93 -5.17
CA HIS A 419 -15.26 -19.28 -5.73
C HIS A 419 -16.14 -20.30 -4.97
N GLY A 420 -16.60 -19.96 -3.76
CA GLY A 420 -17.28 -20.89 -2.87
C GLY A 420 -16.32 -21.93 -2.28
N ASP A 421 -16.87 -23.03 -1.78
CA ASP A 421 -16.12 -24.19 -1.35
C ASP A 421 -16.71 -25.47 -1.96
N SER A 422 -16.17 -26.62 -1.58
CA SER A 422 -16.62 -27.91 -2.11
C SER A 422 -18.00 -28.35 -1.61
N ARG A 423 -18.62 -27.60 -0.68
CA ARG A 423 -19.94 -27.90 -0.12
C ARG A 423 -20.99 -26.90 -0.62
N SER A 424 -20.59 -25.65 -0.77
CA SER A 424 -21.47 -24.51 -1.00
C SER A 424 -20.93 -23.58 -2.10
N TYR A 425 -21.84 -23.09 -2.93
CA TYR A 425 -21.56 -21.98 -3.82
C TYR A 425 -21.33 -20.69 -3.01
N PRO A 426 -20.71 -19.66 -3.61
CA PRO A 426 -20.60 -18.35 -2.99
C PRO A 426 -21.95 -17.85 -2.46
N SER A 427 -21.94 -17.25 -1.28
CA SER A 427 -23.10 -16.52 -0.79
C SER A 427 -23.36 -15.31 -1.67
N ILE A 428 -24.62 -15.10 -2.04
CA ILE A 428 -25.05 -13.96 -2.86
C ILE A 428 -26.20 -13.20 -2.19
N SER A 429 -26.31 -11.91 -2.48
CA SER A 429 -27.40 -11.04 -2.01
C SER A 429 -27.80 -10.08 -3.12
N GLN A 430 -29.11 -9.91 -3.29
CA GLN A 430 -29.67 -8.98 -4.27
C GLN A 430 -29.58 -7.53 -3.75
N VAL A 431 -29.32 -6.60 -4.65
CA VAL A 431 -29.48 -5.16 -4.40
C VAL A 431 -30.98 -4.84 -4.46
N THR A 432 -31.56 -4.50 -3.32
CA THR A 432 -33.01 -4.22 -3.19
C THR A 432 -33.32 -2.74 -2.97
N ASP A 433 -32.33 -1.95 -2.55
CA ASP A 433 -32.48 -0.53 -2.24
C ASP A 433 -31.72 0.31 -3.29
N PRO A 434 -32.37 1.30 -3.95
CA PRO A 434 -31.67 2.29 -4.77
C PRO A 434 -30.55 3.05 -4.04
N GLY A 435 -30.63 3.15 -2.71
CA GLY A 435 -29.61 3.73 -1.83
C GLY A 435 -28.46 2.80 -1.45
N ASP A 436 -28.44 1.55 -1.91
CA ASP A 436 -27.43 0.57 -1.52
C ASP A 436 -26.00 1.05 -1.88
N PRO A 437 -25.02 0.94 -0.96
CA PRO A 437 -23.63 1.31 -1.23
C PRO A 437 -23.04 0.67 -2.49
N ALA A 438 -23.50 -0.53 -2.88
CA ALA A 438 -23.04 -1.20 -4.09
C ALA A 438 -23.33 -0.40 -5.37
N ILE A 439 -24.41 0.37 -5.41
CA ILE A 439 -24.75 1.27 -6.53
C ILE A 439 -23.84 2.49 -6.51
N ARG A 440 -23.71 3.14 -5.35
CA ARG A 440 -22.89 4.36 -5.21
C ARG A 440 -21.41 4.11 -5.50
N VAL A 441 -20.82 3.06 -4.93
CA VAL A 441 -19.38 2.76 -5.04
C VAL A 441 -18.98 2.37 -6.46
N SER A 442 -19.89 1.75 -7.22
CA SER A 442 -19.64 1.32 -8.61
C SER A 442 -19.82 2.42 -9.65
N LYS A 443 -20.22 3.64 -9.26
CA LYS A 443 -20.41 4.78 -10.18
C LYS A 443 -19.19 5.10 -11.06
N HIS A 444 -17.99 4.79 -10.58
CA HIS A 444 -16.74 5.02 -11.30
C HIS A 444 -16.20 3.78 -12.02
N TYR A 445 -16.95 2.67 -12.03
CA TYR A 445 -16.52 1.45 -12.70
C TYR A 445 -16.76 1.58 -14.21
N LYS A 446 -15.89 0.97 -15.00
CA LYS A 446 -16.00 1.04 -16.46
C LYS A 446 -17.24 0.34 -17.02
N ASP A 447 -17.76 -0.68 -16.35
CA ASP A 447 -19.03 -1.37 -16.68
C ASP A 447 -20.28 -0.57 -16.22
N GLY A 448 -20.08 0.61 -15.64
CA GLY A 448 -21.16 1.44 -15.09
C GLY A 448 -21.57 1.05 -13.66
N PRO A 449 -22.47 1.84 -13.05
CA PRO A 449 -22.98 1.55 -11.71
C PRO A 449 -23.83 0.28 -11.71
N ASN A 450 -23.81 -0.42 -10.59
CA ASN A 450 -24.78 -1.47 -10.29
C ASN A 450 -26.19 -0.88 -10.17
N LYS A 451 -27.20 -1.74 -10.21
CA LYS A 451 -28.62 -1.37 -10.17
C LYS A 451 -29.39 -2.25 -9.19
N VAL A 452 -30.60 -1.81 -8.84
CA VAL A 452 -31.58 -2.67 -8.17
C VAL A 452 -31.77 -3.93 -9.01
N ASP A 453 -31.97 -5.04 -8.31
CA ASP A 453 -32.07 -6.40 -8.81
C ASP A 453 -30.74 -7.09 -9.20
N ASP A 454 -29.61 -6.38 -9.21
CA ASP A 454 -28.31 -7.01 -9.39
C ASP A 454 -28.01 -7.96 -8.20
N TRP A 455 -27.54 -9.17 -8.51
CA TRP A 455 -27.12 -10.15 -7.50
C TRP A 455 -25.62 -10.09 -7.32
N MET A 456 -25.17 -9.83 -6.09
CA MET A 456 -23.77 -9.62 -5.76
C MET A 456 -23.26 -10.73 -4.84
N ALA A 457 -22.01 -11.16 -5.02
CA ALA A 457 -21.34 -11.99 -4.01
C ALA A 457 -21.25 -11.23 -2.68
N VAL A 458 -21.34 -11.92 -1.55
CA VAL A 458 -21.17 -11.30 -0.23
C VAL A 458 -19.94 -11.82 0.51
N SER A 459 -19.21 -10.91 1.13
CA SER A 459 -18.07 -11.23 1.98
C SER A 459 -18.51 -11.93 3.27
N VAL A 460 -17.54 -12.42 4.04
CA VAL A 460 -17.78 -13.02 5.37
C VAL A 460 -18.40 -12.04 6.38
N ARG A 461 -18.33 -10.73 6.10
CA ARG A 461 -18.97 -9.65 6.88
C ARG A 461 -20.34 -9.25 6.34
N ASN A 462 -20.93 -10.06 5.46
CA ASN A 462 -22.22 -9.80 4.80
C ASN A 462 -22.23 -8.48 3.99
N ARG A 463 -21.08 -8.10 3.42
CA ARG A 463 -20.95 -6.91 2.56
C ARG A 463 -20.91 -7.33 1.10
N LYS A 464 -21.65 -6.63 0.25
CA LYS A 464 -21.71 -6.92 -1.19
C LYS A 464 -20.39 -6.57 -1.86
N MET A 465 -19.81 -7.52 -2.59
CA MET A 465 -18.68 -7.32 -3.48
C MET A 465 -19.14 -6.58 -4.72
N THR A 466 -18.87 -5.28 -4.78
CA THR A 466 -19.45 -4.35 -5.75
C THR A 466 -19.10 -4.63 -7.21
N ASN A 467 -18.14 -5.50 -7.48
CA ASN A 467 -17.72 -5.92 -8.83
C ASN A 467 -17.81 -7.43 -9.06
N VAL A 468 -18.32 -8.20 -8.09
CA VAL A 468 -18.51 -9.66 -8.23
C VAL A 468 -20.01 -9.94 -8.21
N LYS A 469 -20.57 -10.33 -9.36
CA LYS A 469 -22.01 -10.40 -9.57
C LYS A 469 -22.43 -11.64 -10.33
N VAL A 470 -23.72 -11.96 -10.29
CA VAL A 470 -24.32 -12.96 -11.17
C VAL A 470 -24.72 -12.28 -12.47
N ARG A 471 -24.24 -12.77 -13.61
CA ARG A 471 -24.61 -12.33 -14.96
C ARG A 471 -24.93 -13.56 -15.79
N ASP A 472 -26.13 -13.61 -16.39
CA ASP A 472 -26.60 -14.72 -17.22
C ASP A 472 -26.46 -16.10 -16.55
N GLY A 473 -26.77 -16.16 -15.25
CA GLY A 473 -26.69 -17.38 -14.44
C GLY A 473 -25.27 -17.77 -13.98
N HIS A 474 -24.24 -17.02 -14.37
CA HIS A 474 -22.85 -17.30 -14.02
C HIS A 474 -22.30 -16.27 -13.04
N MET A 475 -21.40 -16.71 -12.16
CA MET A 475 -20.64 -15.82 -11.30
C MET A 475 -19.52 -15.17 -12.12
N VAL A 476 -19.47 -13.84 -12.12
CA VAL A 476 -18.45 -13.07 -12.83
C VAL A 476 -17.82 -12.02 -11.92
N THR A 477 -16.52 -11.79 -12.10
CA THR A 477 -15.84 -10.60 -11.61
C THR A 477 -15.66 -9.62 -12.75
N ILE A 478 -15.96 -8.34 -12.50
CA ILE A 478 -15.77 -7.28 -13.47
C ILE A 478 -14.58 -6.44 -13.02
N GLY A 479 -13.59 -6.27 -13.89
CA GLY A 479 -12.45 -5.39 -13.62
C GLY A 479 -12.95 -3.95 -13.51
N LYS A 480 -12.71 -3.30 -12.37
CA LYS A 480 -13.28 -2.00 -12.03
C LYS A 480 -12.81 -0.90 -12.99
N GLN A 481 -11.52 -0.95 -13.35
CA GLN A 481 -10.92 -0.03 -14.32
C GLN A 481 -10.98 -0.53 -15.77
N SER A 482 -10.80 -1.84 -15.97
CA SER A 482 -10.71 -2.42 -17.32
C SER A 482 -12.08 -2.66 -17.96
N GLY A 483 -13.13 -2.85 -17.16
CA GLY A 483 -14.46 -3.29 -17.61
C GLY A 483 -14.47 -4.74 -18.08
N LYS A 484 -13.34 -5.44 -17.96
CA LYS A 484 -13.20 -6.82 -18.44
C LYS A 484 -14.02 -7.75 -17.55
N VAL A 485 -14.80 -8.62 -18.18
CA VAL A 485 -15.60 -9.63 -17.48
C VAL A 485 -14.76 -10.90 -17.37
N HIS A 486 -14.69 -11.45 -16.16
CA HIS A 486 -13.98 -12.67 -15.84
C HIS A 486 -14.98 -13.68 -15.26
N GLU A 487 -15.21 -14.78 -15.97
CA GLU A 487 -15.99 -15.89 -15.41
C GLU A 487 -15.24 -16.52 -14.23
N ILE A 488 -15.97 -16.79 -13.15
CA ILE A 488 -15.41 -17.36 -11.93
C ILE A 488 -15.59 -18.87 -11.95
N PRO A 489 -14.50 -19.66 -11.95
CA PRO A 489 -14.61 -21.10 -11.74
C PRO A 489 -15.06 -21.37 -10.30
N LEU A 490 -16.17 -22.10 -10.13
CA LEU A 490 -16.73 -22.42 -8.82
C LEU A 490 -16.15 -23.73 -8.32
N VAL A 491 -15.67 -23.75 -7.07
CA VAL A 491 -15.00 -24.94 -6.48
C VAL A 491 -15.92 -26.16 -6.51
N LYS A 492 -17.22 -25.95 -6.34
CA LYS A 492 -18.25 -26.99 -6.35
C LYS A 492 -18.38 -27.71 -7.69
N ASP A 493 -17.95 -27.10 -8.78
CA ASP A 493 -17.94 -27.70 -10.13
C ASP A 493 -16.66 -28.51 -10.39
N PHE A 494 -15.64 -28.36 -9.53
CA PHE A 494 -14.32 -29.01 -9.65
C PHE A 494 -13.93 -29.71 -8.35
N LEU A 495 -14.62 -30.81 -8.03
CA LEU A 495 -14.55 -31.47 -6.72
C LEU A 495 -13.29 -32.30 -6.45
N ALA A 496 -12.35 -32.43 -7.38
CA ALA A 496 -11.18 -33.33 -7.28
C ALA A 496 -10.41 -33.24 -5.94
N ALA A 497 -9.34 -32.46 -5.87
CA ALA A 497 -8.58 -32.28 -4.63
C ALA A 497 -9.38 -31.56 -3.53
N HIS A 498 -10.51 -30.91 -3.88
CA HIS A 498 -11.34 -30.09 -2.99
C HIS A 498 -12.37 -30.91 -2.16
N SER A 499 -12.65 -32.15 -2.54
CA SER A 499 -13.59 -33.03 -1.81
C SER A 499 -12.93 -33.83 -0.67
N ILE A 500 -11.60 -33.83 -0.59
CA ILE A 500 -10.86 -34.55 0.46
C ILE A 500 -11.17 -33.91 1.83
N PRO A 501 -11.76 -34.66 2.80
CA PRO A 501 -12.25 -34.08 4.07
C PRO A 501 -11.17 -33.33 4.87
N GLN A 502 -9.93 -33.82 4.83
CA GLN A 502 -8.80 -33.20 5.51
C GLN A 502 -8.36 -31.90 4.84
N HIS A 503 -8.48 -31.78 3.51
CA HIS A 503 -8.19 -30.52 2.82
C HIS A 503 -9.22 -29.46 3.20
N GLN A 504 -10.51 -29.83 3.25
CA GLN A 504 -11.59 -28.91 3.64
C GLN A 504 -11.44 -28.38 5.06
N SER A 505 -11.11 -29.26 6.01
CA SER A 505 -11.09 -28.94 7.43
C SER A 505 -9.76 -28.35 7.90
N ARG A 506 -8.64 -28.71 7.27
CA ARG A 506 -7.29 -28.36 7.78
C ARG A 506 -6.49 -27.43 6.89
N LEU A 507 -6.79 -27.30 5.60
CA LEU A 507 -6.00 -26.46 4.69
C LEU A 507 -6.76 -25.19 4.32
N GLU A 508 -6.04 -24.07 4.27
CA GLU A 508 -6.50 -22.89 3.53
C GLU A 508 -6.34 -23.12 2.03
N CYS A 509 -7.20 -22.51 1.21
CA CYS A 509 -7.04 -22.53 -0.25
C CYS A 509 -5.64 -22.06 -0.68
N SER A 510 -5.10 -21.05 0.01
CA SER A 510 -3.77 -20.52 -0.27
C SER A 510 -2.64 -21.53 -0.01
N ALA A 511 -2.84 -22.59 0.79
CA ALA A 511 -1.80 -23.59 1.04
C ALA A 511 -1.36 -24.32 -0.23
N CYS A 512 -2.26 -24.47 -1.19
CA CYS A 512 -1.97 -25.08 -2.50
C CYS A 512 -1.91 -24.03 -3.63
N HIS A 513 -2.68 -22.94 -3.54
CA HIS A 513 -2.81 -21.97 -4.63
C HIS A 513 -1.85 -20.77 -4.55
N ALA A 514 -1.18 -20.54 -3.40
CA ALA A 514 -0.13 -19.52 -3.32
C ALA A 514 1.22 -20.12 -3.73
N ARG A 515 1.80 -19.58 -4.80
CA ARG A 515 3.11 -20.04 -5.32
C ARG A 515 4.31 -19.41 -4.61
N TRP A 516 4.08 -18.37 -3.80
CA TRP A 516 5.15 -17.59 -3.19
C TRP A 516 4.67 -16.91 -1.92
N VAL A 517 5.62 -16.59 -1.04
CA VAL A 517 5.46 -15.65 0.06
C VAL A 517 6.60 -14.65 0.03
N VAL A 518 6.37 -13.47 0.61
CA VAL A 518 7.46 -12.55 0.90
C VAL A 518 8.42 -13.23 1.89
N ARG A 519 9.71 -13.17 1.65
CA ARG A 519 10.75 -13.57 2.61
C ARG A 519 11.38 -12.32 3.15
N CYS A 520 11.36 -12.19 4.47
CA CYS A 520 12.20 -11.19 5.10
C CYS A 520 13.64 -11.71 4.97
N PRO A 521 14.58 -10.98 4.33
CA PRO A 521 15.93 -11.47 4.05
C PRO A 521 16.82 -11.65 5.30
N GLY A 522 16.23 -11.57 6.49
CA GLY A 522 16.95 -11.34 7.74
C GLY A 522 17.13 -9.86 7.99
N CYS A 523 17.10 -9.51 9.27
CA CYS A 523 17.37 -8.17 9.73
C CYS A 523 18.70 -8.22 10.47
N HIS A 524 19.78 -7.80 9.80
CA HIS A 524 21.04 -7.45 10.48
C HIS A 524 21.02 -5.95 10.77
N GLN A 525 20.97 -5.59 12.06
CA GLN A 525 21.01 -4.19 12.48
C GLN A 525 22.34 -3.88 13.15
N SER A 526 22.99 -2.82 12.68
CA SER A 526 24.12 -2.20 13.38
C SER A 526 23.66 -0.96 14.15
N ILE A 527 24.11 -0.81 15.39
CA ILE A 527 23.88 0.36 16.25
C ILE A 527 25.24 0.95 16.58
N ILE A 528 25.55 2.10 15.98
CA ILE A 528 26.71 2.93 16.32
C ILE A 528 26.29 3.93 17.40
N GLY A 529 27.21 4.27 18.31
CA GLY A 529 26.98 5.22 19.41
C GLY A 529 26.57 6.63 18.97
N ASP A 530 26.89 7.04 17.74
CA ASP A 530 26.53 8.35 17.17
C ASP A 530 25.34 8.25 16.18
N PRO A 531 24.24 9.00 16.39
CA PRO A 531 23.10 9.05 15.46
C PRO A 531 23.43 9.61 14.08
N LEU A 532 24.48 10.42 13.94
CA LEU A 532 24.74 11.23 12.74
C LEU A 532 25.38 10.47 11.57
N GLN A 533 25.80 9.23 11.78
CA GLN A 533 26.50 8.41 10.77
C GLN A 533 25.96 6.98 10.68
N ALA A 534 24.67 6.76 10.91
CA ALA A 534 24.09 5.46 10.57
C ALA A 534 24.11 5.32 9.04
N PRO A 535 24.85 4.37 8.45
CA PRO A 535 24.78 4.14 7.02
C PRO A 535 23.32 3.81 6.67
N VAL A 536 22.76 4.54 5.71
CA VAL A 536 21.51 4.17 5.06
C VAL A 536 21.78 2.80 4.46
N LEU A 537 21.20 1.75 5.04
CA LEU A 537 21.28 0.41 4.47
C LEU A 537 20.72 0.51 3.05
N THR A 538 21.60 0.24 2.08
CA THR A 538 21.25 0.12 0.67
C THR A 538 20.10 -0.86 0.52
N SER A 539 19.17 -0.51 -0.37
CA SER A 539 17.85 -1.11 -0.54
C SER A 539 17.78 -2.59 -0.14
N HIS A 540 17.09 -2.89 0.96
CA HIS A 540 16.65 -4.26 1.20
C HIS A 540 15.51 -4.54 0.23
N SER A 541 15.84 -5.18 -0.89
CA SER A 541 14.82 -5.84 -1.70
C SER A 541 14.19 -6.93 -0.83
N LEU A 542 12.87 -6.84 -0.64
CA LEU A 542 12.10 -7.94 -0.07
C LEU A 542 12.39 -9.19 -0.92
N ASP A 543 12.88 -10.24 -0.28
CA ASP A 543 13.10 -11.51 -0.93
C ASP A 543 11.75 -12.21 -1.14
N ILE A 544 11.67 -13.12 -2.10
CA ILE A 544 10.45 -13.87 -2.40
C ILE A 544 10.88 -15.30 -2.61
N GLY A 545 10.16 -16.22 -2.01
CA GLY A 545 10.42 -17.63 -2.22
C GLY A 545 9.23 -18.48 -1.90
N GLU A 546 9.48 -19.78 -1.90
CA GLU A 546 8.44 -20.76 -1.65
C GLU A 546 7.87 -20.64 -0.23
N PRO A 547 6.55 -20.82 -0.09
CA PRO A 547 5.91 -20.77 1.21
C PRO A 547 6.30 -21.97 2.06
N SER A 548 6.73 -21.71 3.29
CA SER A 548 6.59 -22.71 4.35
C SER A 548 5.14 -22.79 4.78
N LEU A 549 4.64 -23.99 5.02
CA LEU A 549 3.28 -24.21 5.50
C LEU A 549 3.28 -24.31 7.03
N MET A 550 2.41 -23.54 7.67
CA MET A 550 2.24 -23.53 9.13
C MET A 550 0.77 -23.38 9.50
N ILE A 551 0.39 -23.69 10.74
CA ILE A 551 -0.96 -23.40 11.22
C ILE A 551 -1.14 -21.88 11.33
N GLY A 552 -1.97 -21.34 10.44
CA GLY A 552 -2.32 -19.94 10.39
C GLY A 552 -3.28 -19.53 11.51
N PRO A 553 -3.58 -18.23 11.62
CA PRO A 553 -4.40 -17.67 12.70
C PRO A 553 -5.85 -18.18 12.71
N ARG A 554 -6.33 -18.75 11.60
CA ARG A 554 -7.66 -19.37 11.49
C ARG A 554 -7.67 -20.86 11.86
N GLY A 555 -6.57 -21.39 12.38
CA GLY A 555 -6.44 -22.81 12.77
C GLY A 555 -6.24 -23.78 11.60
N LYS A 556 -6.09 -23.27 10.37
CA LYS A 556 -5.81 -24.05 9.16
C LYS A 556 -4.37 -23.83 8.69
N VAL A 557 -3.79 -24.83 8.05
CA VAL A 557 -2.48 -24.76 7.41
C VAL A 557 -2.53 -23.75 6.28
N ALA A 558 -1.61 -22.80 6.30
CA ALA A 558 -1.51 -21.69 5.35
C ALA A 558 -0.04 -21.41 5.01
N PRO A 559 0.23 -20.75 3.87
CA PRO A 559 1.53 -20.16 3.57
C PRO A 559 1.93 -19.17 4.67
N MET A 560 3.16 -19.28 5.15
CA MET A 560 3.72 -18.41 6.17
C MET A 560 5.12 -17.95 5.78
N LEU A 561 5.43 -16.71 6.18
CA LEU A 561 6.77 -16.15 6.07
C LEU A 561 7.71 -16.97 6.97
N THR A 562 8.77 -17.57 6.41
CA THR A 562 9.82 -18.19 7.21
C THR A 562 10.44 -17.14 8.12
N GLN A 563 10.59 -17.44 9.41
CA GLN A 563 11.29 -16.53 10.31
C GLN A 563 12.76 -16.46 9.91
N PRO A 564 13.27 -15.27 9.56
CA PRO A 564 14.66 -15.20 9.18
C PRO A 564 15.56 -15.14 10.41
N GLU A 565 16.83 -15.44 10.21
CA GLU A 565 17.86 -15.13 11.20
C GLU A 565 17.88 -13.62 11.48
N ARG A 566 18.18 -13.29 12.74
CA ARG A 566 18.21 -11.92 13.24
C ARG A 566 19.58 -11.68 13.83
N HIS A 567 20.26 -10.63 13.39
CA HIS A 567 21.61 -10.31 13.85
C HIS A 567 21.61 -8.87 14.37
N LEU A 568 22.25 -8.64 15.52
CA LEU A 568 22.40 -7.30 16.09
C LEU A 568 23.88 -7.07 16.35
N THR A 569 24.42 -5.95 15.88
CA THR A 569 25.80 -5.55 16.18
C THR A 569 25.77 -4.19 16.84
N ILE A 570 26.41 -4.07 18.01
CA ILE A 570 26.55 -2.79 18.72
C ILE A 570 28.01 -2.37 18.59
N LEU A 571 28.22 -1.15 18.10
CA LEU A 571 29.53 -0.57 17.82
C LEU A 571 29.75 0.63 18.74
N ASP A 572 30.99 0.82 19.20
CA ASP A 572 31.42 2.03 19.90
C ASP A 572 31.53 3.22 18.92
N GLU A 573 31.87 4.40 19.43
CA GLU A 573 32.05 5.63 18.64
C GLU A 573 33.17 5.52 17.59
N LYS A 574 34.07 4.54 17.74
CA LYS A 574 35.18 4.25 16.81
C LYS A 574 34.83 3.11 15.84
N GLY A 575 33.60 2.61 15.86
CA GLY A 575 33.14 1.51 15.01
C GLY A 575 33.56 0.11 15.48
N ASN A 576 34.11 -0.04 16.70
CA ASN A 576 34.49 -1.35 17.22
C ASN A 576 33.31 -2.06 17.88
N PRO A 577 33.12 -3.37 17.67
CA PRO A 577 32.07 -4.14 18.34
C PRO A 577 32.18 -4.10 19.87
N ILE A 578 31.13 -3.63 20.54
CA ILE A 578 31.01 -3.65 21.99
C ILE A 578 30.47 -5.04 22.42
N PRO A 579 31.16 -5.76 23.31
CA PRO A 579 30.61 -6.96 23.93
C PRO A 579 29.48 -6.60 24.89
N VAL A 580 28.29 -7.17 24.69
CA VAL A 580 27.12 -6.92 25.56
C VAL A 580 26.88 -8.11 26.48
N LEU A 581 26.76 -7.83 27.78
CA LEU A 581 26.54 -8.84 28.83
C LEU A 581 25.08 -9.33 28.82
N GLY A 582 24.88 -10.64 28.88
CA GLY A 582 23.56 -11.23 29.11
C GLY A 582 23.10 -11.10 30.56
N ARG A 583 21.83 -11.42 30.85
CA ARG A 583 21.23 -11.37 32.20
C ARG A 583 22.01 -12.15 33.28
N MET A 584 22.84 -13.12 32.90
CA MET A 584 23.65 -13.93 33.82
C MET A 584 25.10 -13.46 33.94
N GLY A 585 25.46 -12.28 33.42
CA GLY A 585 26.79 -11.68 33.62
C GLY A 585 27.96 -12.39 32.91
N THR A 586 27.73 -13.46 32.15
CA THR A 586 28.77 -14.11 31.35
C THR A 586 29.04 -13.32 30.06
N GLN A 587 30.28 -12.89 29.84
CA GLN A 587 30.74 -12.43 28.53
C GLN A 587 30.58 -13.55 27.50
N ARG A 588 29.87 -13.30 26.41
CA ARG A 588 29.96 -14.11 25.19
C ARG A 588 30.65 -13.27 24.11
N GLY A 589 31.86 -13.68 23.74
CA GLY A 589 32.71 -13.00 22.76
C GLY A 589 32.11 -13.01 21.36
N ARG A 590 32.29 -11.89 20.65
CA ARG A 590 31.79 -11.56 19.29
C ARG A 590 30.31 -11.90 19.05
N TYR A 591 29.47 -10.87 19.04
CA TYR A 591 28.03 -10.89 18.74
C TYR A 591 27.74 -11.29 17.27
N ARG A 592 28.17 -12.48 16.82
CA ARG A 592 27.99 -12.91 15.43
C ARG A 592 26.61 -13.46 15.14
N GLN A 593 25.90 -14.13 16.07
CA GLN A 593 24.56 -14.66 15.78
C GLN A 593 23.71 -14.80 17.06
N TRP A 594 22.59 -14.06 17.18
CA TRP A 594 21.56 -14.30 18.20
C TRP A 594 20.24 -14.62 17.50
N ALA A 595 19.82 -15.88 17.50
CA ALA A 595 18.42 -16.18 17.22
C ALA A 595 17.59 -15.60 18.39
N PHE A 596 16.96 -14.44 18.21
CA PHE A 596 16.05 -13.90 19.23
C PHE A 596 14.91 -14.89 19.40
N THR A 597 14.92 -15.69 20.46
CA THR A 597 13.77 -16.53 20.80
C THR A 597 12.69 -15.61 21.35
N ASN A 598 11.44 -15.83 20.92
CA ASN A 598 10.29 -15.10 21.45
C ASN A 598 10.18 -15.35 22.99
N PRO A 599 9.29 -14.64 23.72
CA PRO A 599 9.12 -14.80 25.17
C PRO A 599 8.82 -16.24 25.65
N HIS A 600 8.52 -17.17 24.75
CA HIS A 600 8.29 -18.59 25.04
C HIS A 600 9.55 -19.46 24.85
N GLY A 601 10.72 -18.86 24.67
CA GLY A 601 11.99 -19.59 24.55
C GLY A 601 12.17 -20.36 23.24
N THR A 602 11.26 -20.15 22.27
CA THR A 602 11.31 -20.80 20.96
C THR A 602 11.70 -19.79 19.88
N SER A 603 12.67 -20.15 19.03
CA SER A 603 12.70 -19.62 17.66
C SER A 603 11.35 -20.02 17.07
N GLY A 604 10.61 -19.09 16.45
CA GLY A 604 9.18 -19.25 16.23
C GLY A 604 8.78 -20.22 15.11
N SER A 605 9.44 -21.38 15.05
CA SER A 605 9.10 -22.55 14.25
C SER A 605 8.37 -23.65 15.03
N ASN A 606 8.06 -23.46 16.32
CA ASN A 606 7.08 -24.31 17.01
C ASN A 606 5.72 -23.60 17.04
N LEU A 607 5.01 -23.68 15.90
CA LEU A 607 3.57 -23.48 15.75
C LEU A 607 3.01 -24.57 14.84
#